data_AF-Q4C2I1-F1
#
_entry.id   AF-Q4C2I1-F1
#
_cell.length_a   1.000
_cell.length_b   1.000
_cell.length_c   1.000
_cell.angle_alpha   90.00
_cell.angle_beta   90.00
_cell.angle_gamma   90.00
#
_symmetry.space_group_name_H-M   'P 1'
#
loop_
_entity.id
_entity.type
_entity.pdbx_description
1 polymer ?
#
loop_
_entity_poly.entity_id
_entity_poly.type
_entity_poly.pdbx_seq_one_letter_code
_entity_poly.pdbx_strand_id
1 'polypeptide(L)'
;MLFMTVNLFKQLKIAKDILDNIDLSDFPVFRESEFTRMADLYFILLVMSTLEETGYFPQDKEIENYIIQYNDEYLDKNHMKALLIKTFAIIKDFQLTDDSIWYRKSSFFTMVVEIAKVEGNIPKNFPRKLVELEQNIMNNKKNNNEFGEYYNYMCSGTNHRKARVVRGDIFKKHTLE
;
A
#
# COMPACT_ATOMS: atom_id res chain seq x y z
N MET A 1 15.54 3.70 -29.80
CA MET A 1 14.07 3.88 -29.73
C MET A 1 13.24 2.65 -30.14
N LEU A 2 13.84 1.49 -30.47
CA LEU A 2 13.07 0.26 -30.79
C LEU A 2 13.20 -0.88 -29.77
N PHE A 3 14.04 -0.74 -28.74
CA PHE A 3 14.25 -1.74 -27.68
C PHE A 3 13.44 -1.49 -26.40
N MET A 4 12.74 -0.34 -26.32
CA MET A 4 11.95 0.07 -25.15
C MET A 4 10.61 -0.67 -25.00
N THR A 5 10.11 -1.31 -26.06
CA THR A 5 8.71 -1.75 -26.11
C THR A 5 8.48 -3.20 -25.65
N VAL A 6 9.53 -4.02 -25.56
CA VAL A 6 9.40 -5.48 -25.34
C VAL A 6 9.56 -5.88 -23.86
N ASN A 7 10.28 -5.08 -23.06
CA ASN A 7 10.71 -5.47 -21.71
C ASN A 7 9.86 -4.90 -20.55
N LEU A 8 8.93 -3.99 -20.84
CA LEU A 8 7.89 -3.51 -19.91
C LEU A 8 6.91 -4.62 -19.46
N PHE A 9 6.93 -5.78 -20.14
CA PHE A 9 5.82 -6.74 -20.13
C PHE A 9 5.68 -7.62 -18.87
N LYS A 10 6.73 -7.85 -18.04
CA LYS A 10 6.74 -8.98 -17.07
C LYS A 10 6.38 -8.65 -15.60
N GLN A 11 6.91 -7.62 -14.93
CA GLN A 11 6.35 -7.17 -13.63
C GLN A 11 4.92 -6.67 -13.82
N LEU A 12 4.70 -5.99 -14.94
CA LEU A 12 3.38 -5.65 -15.45
C LEU A 12 2.49 -6.88 -15.61
N LYS A 13 3.03 -8.04 -16.02
CA LYS A 13 2.29 -9.31 -16.06
C LYS A 13 1.93 -9.83 -14.67
N ILE A 14 2.84 -9.73 -13.69
CA ILE A 14 2.55 -10.16 -12.31
C ILE A 14 1.56 -9.24 -11.63
N ALA A 15 1.72 -7.93 -11.77
CA ALA A 15 0.77 -6.97 -11.24
C ALA A 15 -0.61 -7.11 -11.91
N LYS A 16 -0.66 -7.37 -13.23
CA LYS A 16 -1.90 -7.76 -13.92
C LYS A 16 -2.48 -9.07 -13.37
N ASP A 17 -1.65 -10.09 -13.17
CA ASP A 17 -2.08 -11.38 -12.63
C ASP A 17 -2.58 -11.25 -11.18
N ILE A 18 -2.01 -10.36 -10.37
CA ILE A 18 -2.55 -10.00 -9.05
C ILE A 18 -3.93 -9.37 -9.23
N LEU A 19 -4.06 -8.36 -10.10
CA LEU A 19 -5.33 -7.68 -10.40
C LEU A 19 -6.38 -8.61 -11.02
N ASP A 20 -5.99 -9.71 -11.66
CA ASP A 20 -6.91 -10.73 -12.17
C ASP A 20 -7.42 -11.65 -11.03
N ASN A 21 -6.78 -11.63 -9.86
CA ASN A 21 -7.11 -12.47 -8.70
C ASN A 21 -7.65 -11.68 -7.49
N ILE A 22 -7.68 -10.35 -7.56
CA ILE A 22 -8.29 -9.48 -6.54
C ILE A 22 -9.23 -8.48 -7.24
N ASP A 23 -10.32 -8.12 -6.59
CA ASP A 23 -11.18 -7.04 -7.10
C ASP A 23 -10.94 -5.78 -6.26
N LEU A 24 -10.17 -4.82 -6.81
CA LEU A 24 -9.93 -3.56 -6.11
C LEU A 24 -11.18 -2.69 -6.00
N SER A 25 -12.23 -2.94 -6.79
CA SER A 25 -13.51 -2.22 -6.67
C SER A 25 -14.24 -2.53 -5.35
N ASP A 26 -13.86 -3.62 -4.67
CA ASP A 26 -14.30 -3.92 -3.31
C ASP A 26 -13.88 -2.83 -2.30
N PHE A 27 -12.87 -2.02 -2.61
CA PHE A 27 -12.34 -1.01 -1.70
C PHE A 27 -12.75 0.41 -2.15
N PRO A 28 -13.41 1.22 -1.28
CA PRO A 28 -13.86 2.57 -1.59
C PRO A 28 -12.77 3.53 -2.10
N VAL A 29 -11.51 3.28 -1.76
CA VAL A 29 -10.34 4.06 -2.20
C VAL A 29 -10.17 4.12 -3.72
N PHE A 30 -10.79 3.22 -4.48
CA PHE A 30 -10.67 3.09 -5.94
C PHE A 30 -11.93 3.53 -6.74
N ARG A 31 -12.89 4.30 -6.19
CA ARG A 31 -14.17 4.63 -6.88
C ARG A 31 -14.10 5.69 -8.02
N GLU A 32 -14.87 5.40 -9.07
CA GLU A 32 -15.42 6.14 -10.24
C GLU A 32 -14.57 7.08 -11.13
N SER A 33 -13.58 7.84 -10.64
CA SER A 33 -12.76 8.69 -11.53
C SER A 33 -11.42 8.07 -11.93
N GLU A 34 -11.05 6.94 -11.33
CA GLU A 34 -9.72 6.32 -11.46
C GLU A 34 -9.73 4.88 -11.97
N PHE A 35 -10.87 4.39 -12.48
CA PHE A 35 -10.99 3.09 -13.17
C PHE A 35 -10.29 3.06 -14.54
N THR A 36 -9.06 3.54 -14.62
CA THR A 36 -8.14 3.02 -15.62
C THR A 36 -7.40 1.88 -14.95
N ARG A 37 -7.45 0.67 -15.54
CA ARG A 37 -6.60 -0.47 -15.14
C ARG A 37 -5.13 -0.10 -14.94
N MET A 38 -4.69 1.03 -15.50
CA MET A 38 -3.37 1.61 -15.29
C MET A 38 -3.16 2.16 -13.88
N ALA A 39 -4.13 2.86 -13.29
CA ALA A 39 -4.00 3.39 -11.92
C ALA A 39 -3.87 2.26 -10.89
N ASP A 40 -4.71 1.24 -11.01
CA ASP A 40 -4.64 0.02 -10.21
C ASP A 40 -3.29 -0.70 -10.37
N LEU A 41 -2.82 -0.81 -11.62
CA LEU A 41 -1.53 -1.40 -11.95
C LEU A 41 -0.38 -0.61 -11.32
N TYR A 42 -0.41 0.73 -11.40
CA TYR A 42 0.57 1.59 -10.77
C TYR A 42 0.57 1.44 -9.25
N PHE A 43 -0.61 1.30 -8.63
CA PHE A 43 -0.71 1.05 -7.19
C PHE A 43 -0.04 -0.27 -6.79
N ILE A 44 -0.33 -1.36 -7.50
CA ILE A 44 0.30 -2.67 -7.22
C ILE A 44 1.82 -2.61 -7.43
N LEU A 45 2.28 -1.99 -8.52
CA LEU A 45 3.72 -1.82 -8.77
C LEU A 45 4.40 -1.01 -7.65
N LEU A 46 3.77 0.07 -7.19
CA LEU A 46 4.28 0.88 -6.09
C LEU A 46 4.41 0.06 -4.79
N VAL A 47 3.42 -0.77 -4.48
CA VAL A 47 3.47 -1.67 -3.32
C VAL A 47 4.60 -2.69 -3.47
N MET A 48 4.68 -3.37 -4.62
CA MET A 48 5.73 -4.34 -4.91
C MET A 48 7.12 -3.73 -4.75
N SER A 49 7.40 -2.59 -5.39
CA SER A 49 8.69 -1.89 -5.27
C SER A 49 9.02 -1.52 -3.82
N THR A 50 8.02 -1.12 -3.03
CA THR A 50 8.22 -0.77 -1.61
C THR A 50 8.58 -1.98 -0.75
N LEU A 51 8.03 -3.15 -1.07
CA LEU A 51 8.33 -4.39 -0.35
C LEU A 51 9.72 -4.94 -0.72
N GLU A 52 10.10 -4.87 -1.99
CA GLU A 52 11.42 -5.29 -2.48
C GLU A 52 12.57 -4.44 -1.91
N GLU A 53 12.38 -3.13 -1.77
CA GLU A 53 13.36 -2.21 -1.19
C GLU A 53 13.59 -2.38 0.33
N THR A 54 12.83 -3.26 0.99
CA THR A 54 12.80 -3.40 2.46
C THR A 54 12.50 -2.08 3.21
N GLY A 55 11.91 -1.09 2.54
CA GLY A 55 11.69 0.24 3.10
C GLY A 55 11.01 1.23 2.14
N TYR A 56 10.56 2.37 2.67
CA TYR A 56 9.96 3.43 1.86
C TYR A 56 11.04 4.23 1.11
N PHE A 57 10.87 4.42 -0.20
CA PHE A 57 11.83 5.09 -1.08
C PHE A 57 11.50 6.58 -1.37
N PRO A 58 12.50 7.41 -1.75
CA PRO A 58 12.40 8.88 -1.83
C PRO A 58 11.44 9.48 -2.87
N GLN A 59 11.16 8.83 -4.01
CA GLN A 59 10.35 9.41 -5.11
C GLN A 59 9.85 8.36 -6.12
N ASP A 60 8.75 8.65 -6.82
CA ASP A 60 8.16 7.80 -7.87
C ASP A 60 9.11 7.46 -9.04
N LYS A 61 10.21 8.22 -9.21
CA LYS A 61 11.30 7.94 -10.16
C LYS A 61 12.00 6.60 -9.95
N GLU A 62 11.87 5.99 -8.77
CA GLU A 62 12.44 4.66 -8.51
C GLU A 62 11.56 3.52 -9.04
N ILE A 63 10.28 3.75 -9.34
CA ILE A 63 9.42 2.69 -9.91
C ILE A 63 9.95 2.29 -11.29
N GLU A 64 10.33 3.26 -12.12
CA GLU A 64 10.89 3.00 -13.44
C GLU A 64 12.26 2.30 -13.34
N ASN A 65 13.13 2.72 -12.42
CA ASN A 65 14.42 2.06 -12.17
C ASN A 65 14.25 0.63 -11.64
N TYR A 66 13.27 0.38 -10.75
CA TYR A 66 12.93 -0.95 -10.23
C TYR A 66 12.36 -1.88 -11.30
N ILE A 67 11.55 -1.34 -12.21
CA ILE A 67 11.08 -2.09 -13.39
C ILE A 67 12.27 -2.48 -14.27
N ILE A 68 13.29 -1.63 -14.37
CA ILE A 68 14.51 -1.85 -15.18
C ILE A 68 15.48 -2.85 -14.50
N GLN A 69 15.61 -2.83 -13.17
CA GLN A 69 16.62 -3.60 -12.42
C GLN A 69 16.39 -5.12 -12.39
N TYR A 70 15.15 -5.60 -12.55
CA TYR A 70 14.80 -7.03 -12.46
C TYR A 70 14.48 -7.66 -13.84
N ASN A 71 15.19 -7.24 -14.88
CA ASN A 71 14.90 -7.56 -16.29
C ASN A 71 15.06 -9.05 -16.66
N ASP A 72 15.90 -9.79 -15.93
CA ASP A 72 16.29 -11.15 -16.32
C ASP A 72 15.42 -12.25 -15.66
N GLU A 73 15.23 -12.22 -14.34
CA GLU A 73 14.34 -13.11 -13.59
C GLU A 73 13.71 -12.42 -12.36
N TYR A 74 12.38 -12.43 -12.23
CA TYR A 74 11.73 -12.08 -10.96
C TYR A 74 11.56 -13.36 -10.13
N LEU A 75 12.60 -13.69 -9.36
CA LEU A 75 12.74 -14.94 -8.64
C LEU A 75 11.59 -15.18 -7.64
N ASP A 76 11.18 -14.15 -6.90
CA ASP A 76 10.20 -14.26 -5.81
C ASP A 76 8.75 -13.95 -6.24
N LYS A 77 8.46 -13.95 -7.54
CA LYS A 77 7.14 -13.59 -8.10
C LYS A 77 5.96 -14.34 -7.49
N ASN A 78 6.13 -15.63 -7.21
CA ASN A 78 5.06 -16.46 -6.66
C ASN A 78 4.81 -16.12 -5.19
N HIS A 79 5.88 -15.83 -4.45
CA HIS A 79 5.79 -15.39 -3.07
C HIS A 79 5.12 -14.01 -3.00
N MET A 80 5.57 -13.03 -3.78
CA MET A 80 4.97 -11.69 -3.83
C MET A 80 3.48 -11.74 -4.21
N LYS A 81 3.13 -12.54 -5.22
CA LYS A 81 1.72 -12.74 -5.61
C LYS A 81 0.89 -13.29 -4.45
N ALA A 82 1.34 -14.39 -3.83
CA ALA A 82 0.62 -15.02 -2.73
C ALA A 82 0.49 -14.08 -1.53
N LEU A 83 1.56 -13.33 -1.22
CA LEU A 83 1.61 -12.34 -0.15
C LEU A 83 0.55 -11.26 -0.37
N LEU A 84 0.51 -10.64 -1.55
CA LEU A 84 -0.43 -9.55 -1.81
C LEU A 84 -1.88 -10.04 -1.85
N ILE A 85 -2.16 -11.18 -2.47
CA ILE A 85 -3.51 -11.79 -2.44
C ILE A 85 -3.97 -12.01 -0.99
N LYS A 86 -3.10 -12.59 -0.15
CA LYS A 86 -3.36 -12.79 1.28
C LYS A 86 -3.62 -11.46 2.00
N THR A 87 -2.79 -10.44 1.76
CA THR A 87 -2.92 -9.12 2.37
C THR A 87 -4.25 -8.46 2.03
N PHE A 88 -4.67 -8.47 0.76
CA PHE A 88 -5.96 -7.89 0.37
C PHE A 88 -7.14 -8.68 0.95
N ALA A 89 -7.06 -10.01 1.02
CA ALA A 89 -8.08 -10.82 1.66
C ALA A 89 -8.23 -10.46 3.15
N ILE A 90 -7.11 -10.32 3.89
CA ILE A 90 -7.11 -9.89 5.30
C ILE A 90 -7.77 -8.51 5.45
N ILE A 91 -7.42 -7.54 4.60
CA ILE A 91 -7.99 -6.19 4.67
C ILE A 91 -9.50 -6.21 4.39
N LYS A 92 -9.94 -7.01 3.41
CA LYS A 92 -11.36 -7.19 3.10
C LYS A 92 -12.14 -7.77 4.28
N ASP A 93 -11.54 -8.71 5.01
CA ASP A 93 -12.15 -9.34 6.18
C ASP A 93 -12.32 -8.38 7.38
N PHE A 94 -11.65 -7.23 7.40
CA PHE A 94 -11.85 -6.22 8.46
C PHE A 94 -13.22 -5.55 8.39
N GLN A 95 -13.92 -5.59 7.25
CA GLN A 95 -15.24 -4.98 7.06
C GLN A 95 -15.30 -3.52 7.54
N LEU A 96 -14.27 -2.73 7.18
CA LEU A 96 -14.21 -1.31 7.53
C LEU A 96 -15.36 -0.55 6.89
N THR A 97 -15.82 0.51 7.55
CA THR A 97 -16.86 1.37 6.99
C THR A 97 -16.32 2.17 5.80
N ASP A 98 -17.18 2.45 4.83
CA ASP A 98 -16.80 3.17 3.60
C ASP A 98 -16.15 4.53 3.84
N ASP A 99 -16.48 5.18 4.97
CA ASP A 99 -15.97 6.49 5.38
C ASP A 99 -14.68 6.43 6.20
N SER A 100 -14.17 5.22 6.49
CA SER A 100 -12.95 5.03 7.26
C SER A 100 -11.75 5.72 6.61
N ILE A 101 -10.89 6.33 7.44
CA ILE A 101 -9.67 6.98 6.95
C ILE A 101 -8.73 5.99 6.25
N TRP A 102 -8.85 4.70 6.55
CA TRP A 102 -8.04 3.64 5.95
C TRP A 102 -8.34 3.46 4.46
N TYR A 103 -9.47 3.96 3.96
CA TYR A 103 -9.78 4.05 2.52
C TYR A 103 -9.34 5.37 1.86
N ARG A 104 -8.53 6.19 2.54
CA ARG A 104 -7.78 7.26 1.86
C ARG A 104 -6.50 6.68 1.27
N LYS A 105 -6.16 7.01 0.03
CA LYS A 105 -5.02 6.42 -0.71
C LYS A 105 -3.72 6.32 0.08
N SER A 106 -3.33 7.39 0.76
CA SER A 106 -2.08 7.46 1.53
C SER A 106 -2.09 6.52 2.75
N SER A 107 -3.24 6.35 3.39
CA SER A 107 -3.45 5.43 4.52
C SER A 107 -3.65 3.99 4.06
N PHE A 108 -4.39 3.78 2.98
CA PHE A 108 -4.60 2.45 2.37
C PHE A 108 -3.27 1.85 1.93
N PHE A 109 -2.42 2.64 1.25
CA PHE A 109 -1.07 2.24 0.89
C PHE A 109 -0.24 1.81 2.10
N THR A 110 -0.23 2.61 3.17
CA THR A 110 0.48 2.27 4.42
C THR A 110 -0.06 0.97 5.00
N MET A 111 -1.38 0.78 5.08
CA MET A 111 -2.00 -0.43 5.61
C MET A 111 -1.60 -1.68 4.81
N VAL A 112 -1.68 -1.63 3.47
CA VAL A 112 -1.27 -2.74 2.59
C VAL A 112 0.20 -3.08 2.80
N VAL A 113 1.10 -2.08 2.79
CA VAL A 113 2.54 -2.30 2.93
C VAL A 113 2.89 -2.89 4.30
N GLU A 114 2.40 -2.31 5.39
CA GLU A 114 2.78 -2.74 6.73
C GLU A 114 2.20 -4.13 7.08
N ILE A 115 0.98 -4.46 6.63
CA ILE A 115 0.42 -5.82 6.78
C ILE A 115 1.21 -6.83 5.95
N ALA A 116 1.59 -6.47 4.71
CA ALA A 116 2.39 -7.34 3.86
C ALA A 116 3.80 -7.60 4.43
N LYS A 117 4.45 -6.59 5.04
CA LYS A 117 5.77 -6.74 5.67
C LYS A 117 5.79 -7.77 6.81
N VAL A 118 4.67 -7.95 7.51
CA VAL A 118 4.54 -8.98 8.55
C VAL A 118 3.95 -10.28 7.99
N GLU A 119 3.87 -10.43 6.67
CA GLU A 119 3.28 -11.57 5.96
C GLU A 119 1.83 -11.86 6.37
N GLY A 120 1.08 -10.83 6.79
CA GLY A 120 -0.26 -10.98 7.35
C GLY A 120 -0.32 -11.64 8.73
N ASN A 121 0.82 -11.83 9.41
CA ASN A 121 0.88 -12.31 10.80
C ASN A 121 0.53 -11.16 11.76
N ILE A 122 -0.73 -10.75 11.74
CA ILE A 122 -1.25 -9.65 12.55
C ILE A 122 -1.70 -10.13 13.96
N PRO A 123 -1.58 -9.30 15.01
CA PRO A 123 -2.11 -9.62 16.34
C PRO A 123 -3.62 -9.89 16.31
N LYS A 124 -4.13 -10.77 17.20
CA LYS A 124 -5.57 -11.07 17.29
C LYS A 124 -6.44 -9.84 17.57
N ASN A 125 -5.90 -8.85 18.28
CA ASN A 125 -6.58 -7.59 18.60
C ASN A 125 -6.35 -6.49 17.54
N PHE A 126 -5.75 -6.83 16.38
CA PHE A 126 -5.45 -5.88 15.32
C PHE A 126 -6.68 -5.07 14.85
N PRO A 127 -7.86 -5.66 14.58
CA PRO A 127 -9.03 -4.87 14.16
C PRO A 127 -9.44 -3.81 15.19
N ARG A 128 -9.37 -4.16 16.49
CA ARG A 128 -9.65 -3.22 17.59
C ARG A 128 -8.61 -2.09 17.63
N LYS A 129 -7.32 -2.44 17.55
CA LYS A 129 -6.22 -1.48 17.50
C LYS A 129 -6.32 -0.53 16.29
N LEU A 130 -6.75 -1.03 15.14
CA LEU A 130 -6.93 -0.25 13.92
C LEU A 130 -8.02 0.83 14.09
N VAL A 131 -9.14 0.46 14.74
CA VAL A 131 -10.22 1.40 15.11
C VAL A 131 -9.75 2.41 16.15
N GLU A 132 -9.04 1.97 17.19
CA GLU A 132 -8.46 2.84 18.22
C GLU A 132 -7.49 3.87 17.60
N LEU A 133 -6.62 3.43 16.67
CA LEU A 133 -5.70 4.32 15.96
C LEU A 133 -6.45 5.35 15.10
N GLU A 134 -7.48 4.93 14.35
CA GLU A 134 -8.32 5.84 13.58
C GLU A 134 -8.97 6.91 14.47
N GLN A 135 -9.55 6.51 15.60
CA GLN A 135 -10.13 7.44 16.57
C GLN A 135 -9.09 8.42 17.11
N ASN A 136 -7.89 7.93 17.46
CA ASN A 136 -6.81 8.78 17.95
C ASN A 136 -6.37 9.81 16.89
N ILE A 137 -6.21 9.41 15.64
CA ILE A 137 -5.90 10.31 14.51
C ILE A 137 -6.99 11.37 14.36
N MET A 138 -8.26 10.94 14.36
CA MET A 138 -9.40 11.82 14.12
C MET A 138 -9.70 12.77 15.29
N ASN A 139 -9.34 12.41 16.52
CA ASN A 139 -9.48 13.28 17.71
C ASN A 139 -8.31 14.27 17.87
N ASN A 140 -7.19 14.06 17.17
CA ASN A 140 -5.97 14.86 17.32
C ASN A 140 -5.63 15.70 16.09
N LYS A 141 -6.59 15.97 15.20
CA LYS A 141 -6.40 16.71 13.92
C LYS A 141 -5.64 18.05 14.03
N LYS A 142 -5.72 18.71 15.19
CA LYS A 142 -5.10 20.03 15.44
C LYS A 142 -3.99 19.97 16.48
N ASN A 143 -3.69 18.78 17.00
CA ASN A 143 -2.78 18.61 18.11
C ASN A 143 -1.36 18.41 17.58
N ASN A 144 -0.37 18.97 18.27
CA ASN A 144 1.04 18.77 17.94
C ASN A 144 1.56 17.48 18.57
N ASN A 145 1.07 16.34 18.08
CA ASN A 145 1.49 15.00 18.48
C ASN A 145 1.52 14.04 17.27
N GLU A 146 1.96 12.80 17.48
CA GLU A 146 2.10 11.83 16.39
C GLU A 146 0.80 11.58 15.62
N PHE A 147 -0.36 11.59 16.28
CA PHE A 147 -1.66 11.40 15.65
C PHE A 147 -2.06 12.60 14.76
N GLY A 148 -1.79 13.81 15.21
CA GLY A 148 -1.96 15.02 14.40
C GLY A 148 -0.98 15.07 13.22
N GLU A 149 0.26 14.60 13.41
CA GLU A 149 1.23 14.47 12.33
C GLU A 149 0.78 13.45 11.28
N TYR A 150 0.28 12.28 11.71
CA TYR A 150 -0.33 11.30 10.81
C TYR A 150 -1.47 11.92 10.00
N TYR A 151 -2.40 12.62 10.67
CA TYR A 151 -3.53 13.29 10.02
C TYR A 151 -3.07 14.27 8.94
N ASN A 152 -2.03 15.07 9.22
CA ASN A 152 -1.48 16.03 8.27
C ASN A 152 -0.86 15.34 7.05
N TYR A 153 -0.10 14.27 7.24
CA TYR A 153 0.48 13.49 6.13
C TYR A 153 -0.58 12.72 5.34
N MET A 154 -1.66 12.28 5.98
CA MET A 154 -2.80 11.68 5.31
C MET A 154 -3.52 12.69 4.41
N CYS A 155 -3.87 13.87 4.95
CA CYS A 155 -4.63 14.92 4.25
C CYS A 155 -3.86 15.59 3.11
N SER A 156 -2.55 15.83 3.29
CA SER A 156 -1.72 16.41 2.24
C SER A 156 -1.48 15.46 1.05
N GLY A 157 -1.89 14.19 1.16
CA GLY A 157 -1.68 13.19 0.11
C GLY A 157 -0.19 12.98 -0.21
N THR A 158 0.70 13.31 0.73
CA THR A 158 2.14 13.35 0.46
C THR A 158 2.69 11.95 0.30
N ASN A 159 3.21 11.71 -0.90
CA ASN A 159 3.88 10.49 -1.33
C ASN A 159 5.39 10.52 -1.09
N HIS A 160 5.95 11.60 -0.54
CA HIS A 160 7.38 11.66 -0.25
C HIS A 160 7.75 10.68 0.89
N ARG A 161 8.96 10.13 0.82
CA ARG A 161 9.47 9.13 1.78
C ARG A 161 9.21 9.45 3.23
N LYS A 162 9.52 10.69 3.66
CA LYS A 162 9.34 11.10 5.05
C LYS A 162 7.90 10.87 5.56
N ALA A 163 6.89 11.21 4.75
CA ALA A 163 5.48 11.03 5.11
C ALA A 163 5.12 9.54 5.20
N ARG A 164 5.61 8.73 4.25
CA ARG A 164 5.40 7.28 4.24
C ARG A 164 6.03 6.60 5.47
N VAL A 165 7.25 6.97 5.82
CA VAL A 165 7.96 6.48 7.02
C VAL A 165 7.18 6.83 8.28
N VAL A 166 6.81 8.10 8.48
CA VAL A 166 6.05 8.51 9.67
C VAL A 166 4.72 7.78 9.79
N ARG A 167 3.95 7.67 8.68
CA ARG A 167 2.69 6.90 8.70
C ARG A 167 2.93 5.43 9.02
N GLY A 168 3.96 4.81 8.43
CA GLY A 168 4.32 3.41 8.67
C GLY A 168 4.73 3.15 10.13
N ASP A 169 5.59 3.99 10.69
CA ASP A 169 6.06 3.87 12.07
C ASP A 169 4.91 3.97 13.08
N ILE A 170 4.04 4.98 12.91
CA ILE A 170 2.86 5.16 13.75
C ILE A 170 1.89 3.99 13.58
N PHE A 171 1.62 3.55 12.35
CA PHE A 171 0.74 2.41 12.09
C PHE A 171 1.25 1.15 12.79
N LYS A 172 2.53 0.82 12.61
CA LYS A 172 3.15 -0.35 13.22
C LYS A 172 3.08 -0.30 14.74
N LYS A 173 3.51 0.82 15.34
CA LYS A 173 3.53 1.05 16.80
C LYS A 173 2.15 0.83 17.44
N HIS A 174 1.08 1.24 16.75
CA HIS A 174 -0.27 1.22 17.34
C HIS A 174 -1.11 0.00 16.92
N THR A 175 -0.69 -0.79 15.93
CA THR A 175 -1.49 -1.92 15.41
C THR A 175 -0.76 -3.25 15.43
N LEU A 176 0.53 -3.29 15.08
CA LEU A 176 1.30 -4.52 14.88
C LEU A 176 2.16 -4.91 16.09
N GLU A 177 2.61 -3.93 16.86
CA GLU A 177 3.28 -4.09 18.16
C GLU A 177 2.24 -4.12 19.29
#